data_AF-A0A2P8VQZ1-F1
#
_entry.id   AF-A0A2P8VQZ1-F1
#
_cell.length_a   1.000
_cell.length_b   1.000
_cell.length_c   1.000
_cell.angle_alpha   90.00
_cell.angle_beta   90.00
_cell.angle_gamma   90.00
#
_symmetry.space_group_name_H-M   'P 1'
#
loop_
_entity.id
_entity.type
_entity.pdbx_description
1 polymer ?
#
loop_
_entity_poly.entity_id
_entity_poly.type
_entity_poly.pdbx_seq_one_letter_code
_entity_poly.pdbx_strand_id
1 'polypeptide(L)'
;MTTSLKASLKQFVEQNVLQGQPLTTELAAILMVYFVQGILGLARLAVSFFLKDDLGLTPAEVAAMTGIATLPWTIKPVFGFVSDGFPIGRYRRRPYLVFSGLLGAGSWLAMA
;
A
#
# COMPACT_ATOMS: atom_id res chain seq x y z
N MET A 1 -8.37 17.78 35.24
CA MET A 1 -6.95 17.36 35.25
C MET A 1 -6.54 16.56 34.01
N THR A 2 -7.46 15.94 33.26
CA THR A 2 -7.18 15.10 32.07
C THR A 2 -6.99 15.86 30.75
N THR A 3 -7.41 17.13 30.68
CA THR A 3 -7.32 17.96 29.46
C THR A 3 -5.89 18.43 29.16
N SER A 4 -5.08 18.62 30.21
CA SER A 4 -3.68 19.07 30.11
C SER A 4 -2.80 18.01 29.43
N LEU A 5 -2.92 16.74 29.84
CA LEU A 5 -2.09 15.65 29.33
C LEU A 5 -2.32 15.43 27.82
N LYS A 6 -3.58 15.42 27.37
CA LYS A 6 -3.92 15.25 25.96
C LYS A 6 -3.40 16.39 25.09
N ALA A 7 -3.45 17.63 25.59
CA ALA A 7 -2.93 18.80 24.89
C ALA A 7 -1.40 18.76 24.79
N SER A 8 -0.70 18.43 25.88
CA SER A 8 0.76 18.26 25.87
C SER A 8 1.22 17.13 24.96
N LEU A 9 0.49 16.02 24.92
CA LEU A 9 0.84 14.87 24.08
C LEU A 9 0.62 15.18 22.60
N LYS A 10 -0.48 15.86 22.28
CA LYS A 10 -0.73 16.35 20.91
C LYS A 10 0.38 17.31 20.45
N GLN A 11 0.73 18.27 21.29
CA GLN A 11 1.76 19.27 20.97
C GLN A 11 3.15 18.64 20.80
N PHE A 12 3.49 17.65 21.63
CA PHE A 12 4.73 16.89 21.50
C PHE A 12 4.81 16.12 20.18
N VAL A 13 3.73 15.43 19.80
CA VAL A 13 3.65 14.68 18.55
C VAL A 13 3.75 15.62 17.34
N GLU A 14 3.03 16.75 17.36
CA GLU A 14 3.08 17.73 16.28
C GLU A 14 4.49 18.29 16.08
N GLN A 15 5.21 18.65 17.16
CA GLN A 15 6.57 19.18 17.05
C GLN A 15 7.63 18.14 16.70
N ASN A 16 7.63 16.98 17.36
CA ASN A 16 8.74 16.02 17.25
C ASN A 16 8.54 14.98 16.14
N VAL A 17 7.29 14.56 15.90
CA VAL A 17 6.98 13.48 14.94
C VAL A 17 6.49 14.06 13.62
N LEU A 18 5.63 15.09 13.67
CA LEU A 18 5.02 15.69 12.48
C LEU A 18 5.76 16.94 11.99
N GLN A 19 6.94 17.23 12.55
CA GLN A 19 7.82 18.33 12.13
C GLN A 19 7.10 19.69 12.10
N GLY A 20 6.20 19.93 13.05
CA GLY A 20 5.42 21.16 13.17
C GLY A 20 4.10 21.18 12.37
N GLN A 21 3.73 20.10 11.69
CA GLN A 21 2.44 20.02 10.99
C GLN A 21 1.28 19.68 11.94
N PRO A 22 0.11 20.33 11.78
CA PRO A 22 -1.07 20.02 12.59
C PRO A 22 -1.61 18.63 12.27
N LEU A 23 -2.10 17.92 13.29
CA LEU A 23 -2.85 16.66 13.11
C LEU A 23 -4.20 16.92 12.44
N THR A 24 -4.20 17.01 11.12
CA THR A 24 -5.43 16.99 10.31
C THR A 24 -5.94 15.56 10.15
N THR A 25 -7.24 15.41 9.91
CA THR A 25 -7.87 14.11 9.63
C THR A 25 -7.27 13.43 8.39
N GLU A 26 -6.89 14.22 7.39
CA GLU A 26 -6.21 13.76 6.17
C GLU A 26 -4.83 13.19 6.48
N LEU A 27 -4.01 13.90 7.26
CA LEU A 27 -2.68 13.44 7.66
C LEU A 27 -2.78 12.18 8.52
N ALA A 28 -3.73 12.13 9.45
CA ALA A 28 -3.98 10.94 10.25
C ALA A 28 -4.36 9.72 9.38
N ALA A 29 -5.21 9.91 8.37
CA ALA A 29 -5.57 8.85 7.43
C ALA A 29 -4.36 8.35 6.63
N ILE A 30 -3.54 9.27 6.12
CA ILE A 30 -2.31 8.93 5.39
C ILE A 30 -1.33 8.15 6.29
N LEU A 31 -1.09 8.63 7.52
CA LEU A 31 -0.22 7.97 8.49
C LEU A 31 -0.71 6.56 8.83
N MET A 32 -2.01 6.38 9.01
CA MET A 32 -2.60 5.07 9.26
C MET A 32 -2.38 4.10 8.10
N VAL A 33 -2.58 4.55 6.86
CA VAL A 33 -2.34 3.72 5.67
C VAL A 33 -0.88 3.31 5.58
N TYR A 34 0.05 4.23 5.78
CA TYR A 34 1.49 3.92 5.74
C TYR A 34 1.94 3.05 6.90
N PHE A 35 1.34 3.20 8.09
CA PHE A 35 1.58 2.33 9.22
C PHE A 35 1.16 0.88 8.92
N VAL A 36 -0.03 0.69 8.36
CA VAL A 36 -0.50 -0.63 7.91
C VAL A 36 0.44 -1.20 6.84
N GLN A 37 0.86 -0.39 5.87
CA GLN A 37 1.84 -0.82 4.88
C GLN A 37 3.17 -1.27 5.48
N GLY A 38 3.64 -0.61 6.54
CA GLY A 38 4.84 -1.02 7.28
C GLY A 38 4.68 -2.38 7.96
N ILE A 39 3.56 -2.60 8.66
CA ILE A 39 3.29 -3.87 9.37
C ILE A 39 3.18 -5.05 8.40
N LEU A 40 2.65 -4.84 7.18
CA LEU A 40 2.62 -5.89 6.14
C LEU A 40 4.01 -6.45 5.82
N GLY A 41 5.09 -5.71 6.09
CA GLY A 41 6.46 -6.21 5.99
C GLY A 41 6.74 -7.40 6.91
N LEU A 42 6.16 -7.43 8.12
CA LEU A 42 6.28 -8.55 9.05
C LEU A 42 5.59 -9.80 8.51
N ALA A 43 4.42 -9.64 7.89
CA ALA A 43 3.71 -10.75 7.25
C ALA A 43 4.52 -11.34 6.08
N ARG A 44 5.18 -10.50 5.28
CA ARG A 44 6.07 -10.96 4.20
C ARG A 44 7.27 -11.75 4.71
N LEU A 45 7.79 -11.38 5.88
CA LEU A 45 8.88 -12.11 6.52
C LEU A 45 8.42 -13.52 6.96
N ALA A 46 7.24 -13.61 7.57
CA ALA A 46 6.65 -14.90 7.95
C ALA A 46 6.44 -15.82 6.73
N VAL A 47 5.93 -15.27 5.63
CA VAL A 47 5.80 -16.01 4.35
C VAL A 47 7.17 -16.46 3.82
N SER A 48 8.19 -15.63 3.93
CA SER A 48 9.54 -15.98 3.49
C SER A 48 10.15 -17.11 4.32
N PHE A 49 9.87 -17.17 5.62
CA PHE A 49 10.28 -18.29 6.47
C PHE A 49 9.51 -19.56 6.13
N PHE A 50 8.19 -19.49 5.97
CA PHE A 50 7.38 -20.63 5.53
C PHE A 50 7.88 -21.23 4.21
N LEU A 51 8.16 -20.39 3.21
CA LEU A 51 8.66 -20.85 1.90
C LEU A 51 10.05 -21.52 1.99
N LYS A 52 10.91 -21.08 2.89
CA LYS A 52 12.28 -21.61 3.04
C LYS A 52 12.32 -22.84 3.95
N ASP A 53 11.63 -22.79 5.08
CA ASP A 53 11.77 -23.75 6.17
C ASP A 53 10.80 -24.93 6.02
N ASP A 54 9.55 -24.69 5.57
CA ASP A 54 8.55 -25.76 5.40
C ASP A 54 8.53 -26.33 3.97
N LEU A 55 8.75 -25.47 2.96
CA LEU A 55 8.73 -25.85 1.55
C LEU A 55 10.12 -26.11 0.96
N GLY A 56 11.19 -25.82 1.71
CA GLY A 56 12.57 -26.13 1.32
C GLY A 56 13.10 -25.34 0.12
N LEU A 57 12.45 -24.22 -0.25
CA LEU A 57 12.85 -23.44 -1.43
C LEU A 57 14.20 -22.75 -1.18
N THR A 58 15.03 -22.72 -2.21
CA THR A 58 16.29 -21.99 -2.14
C THR A 58 16.01 -20.48 -2.03
N PRO A 59 16.91 -19.71 -1.39
CA PRO A 59 16.76 -18.25 -1.33
C PRO A 59 16.61 -17.58 -2.69
N ALA A 60 17.20 -18.16 -3.74
CA ALA A 60 17.09 -17.69 -5.12
C ALA A 60 15.67 -17.87 -5.68
N GLU A 61 15.02 -19.01 -5.42
CA GLU A 61 13.65 -19.28 -5.88
C GLU A 61 12.64 -18.40 -5.16
N VAL A 62 12.78 -18.23 -3.84
CA VAL A 62 11.92 -17.31 -3.07
C VAL A 62 12.08 -15.87 -3.55
N ALA A 63 13.31 -15.43 -3.85
CA ALA A 63 13.58 -14.11 -4.41
C ALA A 63 12.98 -13.95 -5.81
N ALA A 64 13.10 -14.96 -6.68
CA ALA A 64 12.53 -14.94 -8.02
C ALA A 64 11.00 -14.89 -7.98
N MET A 65 10.36 -15.72 -7.16
CA MET A 65 8.90 -15.71 -6.97
C MET A 65 8.40 -14.36 -6.44
N THR A 66 9.06 -13.83 -5.40
CA THR A 66 8.69 -12.54 -4.81
C THR A 66 8.91 -11.42 -5.82
N GLY A 67 10.01 -11.47 -6.59
CA GLY A 67 10.30 -10.54 -7.68
C GLY A 67 9.19 -10.50 -8.72
N ILE A 68 8.77 -11.67 -9.21
CA ILE A 68 7.64 -11.79 -10.16
C ILE A 68 6.35 -11.24 -9.55
N ALA A 69 6.05 -11.58 -8.28
CA ALA A 69 4.87 -11.08 -7.58
C ALA A 69 4.88 -9.54 -7.39
N THR A 70 6.06 -8.92 -7.35
CA THR A 70 6.20 -7.45 -7.27
C THR A 70 6.15 -6.73 -8.61
N LEU A 71 6.29 -7.42 -9.75
CA LEU A 71 6.26 -6.80 -11.09
C LEU A 71 5.03 -5.91 -11.34
N PRO A 72 3.80 -6.30 -10.96
CA PRO A 72 2.63 -5.44 -11.17
C PRO A 72 2.74 -4.08 -10.46
N TRP A 73 3.44 -4.03 -9.31
CA TRP A 73 3.67 -2.78 -8.59
C TRP A 73 4.62 -1.85 -9.35
N THR A 74 5.58 -2.42 -10.09
CA THR A 74 6.54 -1.69 -10.93
C THR A 74 5.92 -1.13 -12.21
N ILE A 75 4.85 -1.74 -12.74
CA ILE A 75 4.17 -1.28 -13.97
C ILE A 75 3.26 -0.06 -13.70
N LYS A 76 2.96 0.26 -12.43
CA LYS A 76 2.09 1.39 -12.04
C LYS A 76 2.39 2.72 -12.75
N PRO A 77 3.65 3.18 -12.91
CA PRO A 77 3.95 4.41 -13.63
C PRO A 77 3.50 4.36 -15.08
N VAL A 78 3.67 3.21 -15.75
CA VAL A 78 3.21 2.98 -17.13
C VAL A 78 1.70 3.10 -17.22
N PHE A 79 0.96 2.50 -16.30
CA PHE A 79 -0.49 2.67 -16.23
C PHE A 79 -0.89 4.13 -15.96
N GLY A 80 -0.12 4.86 -15.15
CA GLY A 80 -0.27 6.31 -14.97
C GLY A 80 -0.16 7.07 -16.28
N PHE A 81 0.93 6.85 -17.03
CA PHE A 81 1.16 7.45 -18.35
C PHE A 81 0.05 7.11 -19.36
N VAL A 82 -0.39 5.85 -19.39
CA VAL A 82 -1.47 5.42 -20.30
C VAL A 82 -2.78 6.11 -19.94
N SER A 83 -3.14 6.15 -18.65
CA SER A 83 -4.39 6.77 -18.19
C SER A 83 -4.45 8.29 -18.39
N ASP A 84 -3.29 8.94 -18.42
CA ASP A 84 -3.16 10.38 -18.65
C ASP A 84 -3.02 10.73 -20.14
N GLY A 85 -2.39 9.85 -20.93
CA GLY A 85 -2.12 10.06 -22.36
C GLY A 85 -3.28 9.68 -23.30
N PHE A 86 -4.10 8.69 -22.94
CA PHE A 86 -5.19 8.19 -23.80
C PHE A 86 -6.57 8.38 -23.15
N PRO A 87 -7.26 9.50 -23.41
CA PRO A 87 -8.62 9.68 -22.91
C PRO A 87 -9.61 8.75 -23.64
N ILE A 88 -10.33 7.91 -22.89
CA ILE A 88 -11.40 7.06 -23.42
C ILE A 88 -12.73 7.79 -23.29
N GLY A 89 -13.41 8.07 -24.41
CA GLY A 89 -14.77 8.61 -24.41
C GLY A 89 -14.91 9.96 -23.67
N ARG A 90 -13.91 10.84 -23.79
CA ARG A 90 -13.77 12.16 -23.10
C ARG A 90 -13.42 12.12 -21.61
N TYR A 91 -13.32 10.94 -20.99
CA TYR A 91 -12.86 10.80 -19.61
C TYR A 91 -11.42 10.28 -19.57
N ARG A 92 -10.56 10.93 -18.77
CA ARG A 92 -9.15 10.52 -18.61
C ARG A 92 -9.00 9.34 -17.65
N ARG A 93 -9.28 9.52 -16.35
CA ARG A 93 -8.94 8.51 -15.31
C ARG A 93 -10.09 7.60 -14.86
N ARG A 94 -11.34 8.08 -14.92
CA ARG A 94 -12.53 7.37 -14.42
C ARG A 94 -12.77 6.00 -15.09
N PRO A 95 -12.72 5.85 -16.43
CA PRO A 95 -13.00 4.56 -17.06
C PRO A 95 -11.93 3.50 -16.71
N TYR A 96 -10.67 3.89 -16.59
CA TYR A 96 -9.59 2.98 -16.18
C TYR A 96 -9.77 2.45 -14.76
N LEU A 97 -10.21 3.30 -13.83
CA LEU A 97 -10.47 2.87 -12.45
C LEU A 97 -11.62 1.87 -12.38
N VAL A 98 -12.74 2.14 -13.06
CA VAL A 98 -13.89 1.21 -13.12
C VAL A 98 -13.48 -0.12 -13.74
N PHE A 99 -12.74 -0.09 -14.86
CA PHE A 99 -12.26 -1.30 -15.52
C PHE A 99 -11.32 -2.11 -14.63
N SER A 100 -10.36 -1.46 -13.95
CA SER A 100 -9.47 -2.12 -13.00
C SER A 100 -10.21 -2.71 -11.79
N GLY A 101 -11.28 -2.06 -11.34
CA GLY A 101 -12.13 -2.55 -10.25
C GLY A 101 -12.91 -3.80 -10.65
N LEU A 102 -13.49 -3.81 -11.85
CA LEU A 102 -14.19 -4.98 -12.40
C LEU A 102 -13.25 -6.15 -12.66
N LEU A 103 -12.07 -5.89 -13.22
CA LEU A 103 -11.04 -6.92 -13.38
C LEU A 103 -10.60 -7.47 -12.02
N GLY A 104 -10.37 -6.60 -11.02
CA GLY A 104 -10.02 -7.02 -9.68
C GLY A 104 -11.10 -7.91 -9.06
N ALA A 105 -12.36 -7.48 -9.09
CA ALA A 105 -13.48 -8.26 -8.61
C ALA A 105 -13.62 -9.60 -9.34
N GLY A 106 -13.45 -9.61 -10.66
CA GLY A 106 -13.46 -10.82 -11.48
C GLY A 106 -12.35 -11.80 -11.10
N SER A 107 -11.13 -11.32 -10.87
CA SER A 107 -10.02 -12.16 -10.41
C SER A 107 -10.28 -12.79 -9.05
N TRP A 108 -10.85 -12.03 -8.11
CA TRP A 108 -11.23 -12.57 -6.79
C TRP A 108 -12.37 -13.59 -6.89
N LEU A 109 -13.36 -13.34 -7.75
CA LEU A 109 -14.45 -14.30 -8.01
C LEU A 109 -13.95 -15.56 -8.71
N ALA A 110 -12.96 -15.47 -9.60
CA ALA A 110 -12.38 -16.62 -10.27
C ALA A 110 -11.47 -17.46 -9.36
N MET A 111 -10.96 -16.86 -8.29
CA MET A 111 -10.16 -17.56 -7.25
C MET A 111 -11.01 -18.21 -6.16
N ALA A 112 -12.27 -17.78 -6.02
CA ALA A 112 -13.24 -18.33 -5.06
C ALA A 112 -13.87 -19.63 -5.58
#